data_AF-A0A7W0RXE6-F1
#
_entry.id   AF-A0A7W0RXE6-F1
#
_cell.length_a   1.000
_cell.length_b   1.000
_cell.length_c   1.000
_cell.angle_alpha   90.00
_cell.angle_beta   90.00
_cell.angle_gamma   90.00
#
_symmetry.space_group_name_H-M   'P 1'
#
loop_
_entity.id
_entity.type
_entity.pdbx_description
1 polymer ?
#
loop_
_entity_poly.entity_id
_entity_poly.type
_entity_poly.pdbx_seq_one_letter_code
_entity_poly.pdbx_strand_id
1 'polypeptide(L)' 'MASSDAPAGPPRPRLILASASPRRLDLLAQIGVTPDAVRAAAIDETPLPSEAPRACALRLARAKAAA' A
#
# COMPACT_ATOMS: atom_id res chain seq x y z
N MET A 1 -17.51 -24.03 29.08
CA MET A 1 -17.61 -23.08 27.96
C MET A 1 -16.92 -21.79 28.39
N ALA A 2 -15.58 -21.80 28.42
CA ALA A 2 -14.79 -20.65 28.85
C ALA A 2 -14.44 -19.83 27.62
N SER A 3 -15.06 -18.67 27.49
CA SER A 3 -14.66 -17.64 26.52
C SER A 3 -13.30 -17.11 26.95
N SER A 4 -12.26 -17.50 26.23
CA SER A 4 -10.92 -16.93 26.35
C SER A 4 -10.86 -15.68 25.50
N ASP A 5 -11.25 -14.54 26.06
CA ASP A 5 -10.93 -13.24 25.48
C ASP A 5 -9.49 -12.91 25.89
N ALA A 6 -8.53 -13.36 25.07
CA ALA A 6 -7.13 -13.02 25.27
C ALA A 6 -6.95 -11.53 24.92
N PRO A 7 -6.19 -10.75 25.70
CA PRO A 7 -6.05 -9.33 25.44
C PRO A 7 -5.45 -9.13 24.04
N ALA A 8 -6.18 -8.40 23.19
CA ALA A 8 -5.68 -8.01 21.88
C ALA A 8 -4.33 -7.32 22.06
N GLY A 9 -3.32 -7.77 21.30
CA GLY A 9 -1.99 -7.16 21.30
C GLY A 9 -2.03 -5.66 20.99
N PRO A 10 -0.91 -4.94 21.18
CA PRO A 10 -0.87 -3.50 20.95
C PRO A 10 -1.37 -3.18 19.53
N PRO A 11 -2.09 -2.06 19.34
CA PRO A 11 -2.69 -1.74 18.07
C PRO A 11 -1.60 -1.61 17.00
N ARG A 12 -1.65 -2.47 15.98
CA ARG A 12 -0.78 -2.37 14.82
C ARG A 12 -1.24 -1.23 13.92
N PRO A 13 -0.32 -0.49 13.27
CA PRO A 13 -0.69 0.45 12.22
C PRO A 13 -1.51 -0.26 11.13
N ARG A 14 -2.50 0.45 10.57
CA ARG A 14 -3.26 -0.05 9.42
C ARG A 14 -2.38 -0.02 8.17
N LEU A 15 -2.34 -1.12 7.45
CA LEU A 15 -1.68 -1.23 6.16
C LEU A 15 -2.67 -0.89 5.04
N ILE A 16 -2.39 0.12 4.24
CA ILE A 16 -3.23 0.53 3.11
C ILE A 16 -2.45 0.35 1.81
N LEU A 17 -3.04 -0.31 0.82
CA LEU A 17 -2.49 -0.39 -0.53
C LEU A 17 -2.99 0.81 -1.36
N ALA A 18 -2.11 1.78 -1.59
CA ALA A 18 -2.38 2.99 -2.39
C ALA A 18 -2.34 2.73 -3.91
N SER A 19 -3.00 1.67 -4.39
CA SER A 19 -2.96 1.24 -5.80
C SER A 19 -4.24 0.53 -6.21
N ALA A 20 -4.80 0.93 -7.36
CA ALA A 20 -5.94 0.25 -7.99
C ALA A 20 -5.55 -1.03 -8.77
N SER A 21 -4.26 -1.34 -8.92
CA SER A 21 -3.80 -2.51 -9.71
C SER A 21 -4.07 -3.83 -8.98
N PRO A 22 -4.90 -4.75 -9.54
CA PRO A 22 -5.13 -6.08 -8.96
C PRO A 22 -3.83 -6.87 -8.78
N ARG A 23 -2.91 -6.75 -9.73
CA ARG A 23 -1.59 -7.40 -9.68
C ARG A 23 -0.77 -7.04 -8.45
N ARG A 24 -0.92 -5.81 -7.90
CA ARG A 24 -0.21 -5.43 -6.67
C ARG A 24 -0.82 -6.08 -5.44
N LEU A 25 -2.13 -6.30 -5.43
CA LEU A 25 -2.81 -7.04 -4.38
C LEU A 25 -2.36 -8.51 -4.40
N ASP A 26 -2.28 -9.12 -5.59
CA ASP A 26 -1.81 -10.50 -5.76
C ASP A 26 -0.37 -10.68 -5.24
N LEU A 27 0.53 -9.71 -5.51
CA LEU A 27 1.90 -9.74 -5.01
C LEU A 27 1.98 -9.68 -3.47
N LEU A 28 1.13 -8.87 -2.83
CA LEU A 28 1.05 -8.85 -1.36
C LEU A 28 0.52 -10.19 -0.83
N ALA A 29 -0.49 -10.77 -1.47
CA ALA A 29 -1.03 -12.06 -1.09
C ALA A 29 0.01 -13.19 -1.21
N GLN A 30 0.87 -13.17 -2.24
CA GLN A 30 1.97 -14.14 -2.40
C GLN A 30 2.95 -14.16 -1.22
N ILE A 31 3.14 -13.03 -0.55
CA ILE A 31 3.99 -12.92 0.65
C ILE A 31 3.20 -13.01 1.96
N GLY A 32 1.93 -13.41 1.91
CA GLY A 32 1.07 -13.56 3.09
C GLY A 32 0.61 -12.24 3.71
N VAL A 33 0.64 -11.14 2.96
CA VAL A 33 0.25 -9.81 3.43
C VAL A 33 -1.11 -9.43 2.86
N THR A 34 -2.07 -9.17 3.74
CA THR A 34 -3.39 -8.64 3.36
C THR A 34 -3.49 -7.20 3.86
N PRO A 35 -3.65 -6.19 2.98
CA PRO A 35 -3.85 -4.82 3.42
C PRO A 35 -5.23 -4.66 4.07
N ASP A 36 -5.32 -3.78 5.06
CA ASP A 36 -6.57 -3.43 5.75
C ASP A 36 -7.50 -2.58 4.87
N ALA A 37 -6.97 -1.97 3.80
CA ALA A 37 -7.75 -1.29 2.77
C ALA A 37 -6.96 -1.17 1.45
N VAL A 38 -7.69 -1.11 0.33
CA VAL A 38 -7.14 -0.73 -0.98
C VAL A 38 -7.74 0.62 -1.37
N ARG A 39 -6.89 1.62 -1.62
CA ARG A 39 -7.30 2.97 -2.03
C ARG A 39 -6.53 3.35 -3.29
N ALA A 40 -7.23 3.72 -4.35
CA ALA A 40 -6.58 4.23 -5.54
C ALA A 40 -6.02 5.64 -5.26
N ALA A 41 -4.72 5.83 -5.43
CA ALA A 41 -4.12 7.16 -5.37
C ALA A 41 -4.38 7.89 -6.70
N ALA A 42 -5.12 8.99 -6.64
CA ALA A 42 -5.40 9.86 -7.79
C ALA A 42 -4.31 10.94 -7.88
N ILE A 43 -3.16 10.57 -8.47
CA ILE A 43 -2.03 11.49 -8.69
C ILE A 43 -1.71 11.60 -10.17
N ASP A 44 -1.04 12.68 -10.57
CA ASP A 44 -0.45 12.78 -11.90
C ASP A 44 0.82 11.91 -11.99
N GLU A 45 0.78 10.94 -12.89
CA GLU A 45 1.89 10.00 -13.13
C GLU A 45 2.82 10.44 -14.27
N THR A 46 2.56 11.58 -14.89
CA THR A 46 3.38 12.10 -16.00
C THR A 46 4.83 12.28 -15.54
N PRO A 47 5.81 11.72 -16.27
CA PRO A 47 7.23 11.96 -15.98
C PRO A 47 7.59 13.43 -16.18
N LEU A 48 8.47 13.95 -15.32
CA LEU A 48 9.00 15.30 -15.48
C LEU A 48 10.03 15.35 -16.63
N PRO A 49 10.27 16.52 -17.25
CA PRO A 49 11.32 16.67 -18.25
C PRO A 49 12.67 16.20 -17.72
N SER A 50 13.36 15.37 -18.50
CA SER A 50 14.67 14.78 -18.15
C SER A 50 14.68 13.96 -16.84
N GLU A 51 13.52 13.51 -16.36
CA GLU A 51 13.44 12.66 -15.17
C GLU A 51 13.89 11.23 -15.49
N ALA A 52 14.92 10.76 -14.77
CA ALA A 52 15.37 9.38 -14.92
C ALA A 52 14.26 8.38 -14.49
N PRO A 53 14.10 7.22 -15.17
CA PRO A 53 13.03 6.27 -14.85
C PRO A 53 12.99 5.83 -13.38
N ARG A 54 14.16 5.61 -12.77
CA ARG A 54 14.28 5.24 -11.35
C ARG A 54 13.83 6.37 -10.42
N ALA A 55 14.13 7.61 -10.77
CA ALA A 55 13.73 8.79 -10.00
C ALA A 55 12.21 8.99 -10.08
N CYS A 56 11.64 8.88 -11.29
CA CYS A 56 10.20 8.92 -11.52
C CYS A 56 9.46 7.85 -10.69
N ALA A 57 9.90 6.59 -10.75
CA ALA A 57 9.29 5.51 -9.97
C ALA A 57 9.29 5.79 -8.46
N LEU A 58 10.39 6.31 -7.91
CA LEU A 58 10.49 6.68 -6.50
C LEU A 58 9.58 7.85 -6.13
N ARG A 59 9.55 8.90 -6.97
CA ARG A 59 8.69 10.08 -6.78
C ARG A 59 7.23 9.66 -6.76
N LEU A 60 6.79 8.90 -7.76
CA LEU A 60 5.41 8.42 -7.86
C LEU A 60 5.04 7.49 -6.71
N ALA A 61 5.92 6.58 -6.29
CA ALA A 61 5.66 5.72 -5.14
C ALA A 61 5.42 6.53 -3.85
N ARG A 62 6.23 7.57 -3.61
CA ARG A 62 6.06 8.48 -2.47
C ARG A 62 4.78 9.30 -2.57
N ALA A 63 4.49 9.85 -3.74
CA ALA A 63 3.28 10.63 -3.98
C ALA A 63 2.01 9.78 -3.78
N LYS A 64 2.00 8.53 -4.26
CA LYS A 64 0.88 7.59 -4.02
C LYS A 64 0.68 7.29 -2.55
N ALA A 65 1.76 7.14 -1.79
CA ALA A 65 1.69 6.86 -0.35
C ALA A 65 1.20 8.05 0.49
N ALA A 66 1.34 9.28 -0.02
CA ALA A 66 0.97 10.51 0.68
C ALA A 66 -0.47 10.98 0.40
N ALA A 67 -1.15 10.45 -0.63
CA ALA A 67 -2.51 10.81 -1.04
C ALA A 67 -3.58 9.88 -0.41
#